data_AF-A0A4S8MNB7-F1
#
_entry.id   AF-A0A4S8MNB7-F1
#
_cell.length_a   1.000
_cell.length_b   1.000
_cell.length_c   1.000
_cell.angle_alpha   90.00
_cell.angle_beta   90.00
_cell.angle_gamma   90.00
#
_symmetry.space_group_name_H-M   'P 1'
#
loop_
_entity.id
_entity.type
_entity.pdbx_description
1 polymer ?
#
loop_
_entity_poly.entity_id
_entity_poly.type
_entity_poly.pdbx_seq_one_letter_code
_entity_poly.pdbx_strand_id
1 'polypeptide(L)'
;LSLDALPDPAPGQRPVEPLHLLAALAIYASPNRRLTLNEIKAAIQRRFEFFRKDSRWEGSLRHTLSLQGVFRRIEKPINVPGRGAYWVL
;
A
#
# COMPACT_ATOMS: atom_id res chain seq x y z
N LEU A 1 11.36 3.32 -9.27
CA LEU A 1 11.32 3.49 -7.80
C LEU A 1 10.26 2.56 -7.24
N SER A 2 10.61 1.67 -6.31
CA SER A 2 9.70 0.69 -5.67
C SER A 2 9.98 0.59 -4.18
N LEU A 3 9.21 -0.22 -3.46
CA LEU A 3 9.48 -0.56 -2.05
C LEU A 3 10.87 -1.19 -1.84
N ASP A 4 11.44 -1.82 -2.87
CA ASP A 4 12.76 -2.47 -2.81
C ASP A 4 13.90 -1.46 -2.85
N ALA A 5 13.63 -0.22 -3.24
CA ALA A 5 14.60 0.87 -3.22
C ALA A 5 14.77 1.49 -1.82
N LEU A 6 13.93 1.11 -0.85
CA LEU A 6 14.03 1.58 0.53
C LEU A 6 15.05 0.74 1.32
N PRO A 7 15.80 1.36 2.25
CA PRO A 7 16.71 0.65 3.13
C PRO A 7 15.98 -0.38 3.99
N ASP A 8 16.66 -1.48 4.32
CA ASP A 8 16.11 -2.48 5.22
C ASP A 8 16.05 -1.95 6.66
N PRO A 9 14.90 -2.08 7.35
CA PRO A 9 14.85 -1.83 8.78
C PRO A 9 15.62 -2.92 9.52
N ALA A 10 16.01 -2.64 10.77
CA ALA A 10 16.53 -3.67 11.65
C ALA A 10 15.52 -4.84 11.79
N PRO A 11 15.98 -6.08 12.06
CA PRO A 11 15.11 -7.25 12.11
C PRO A 11 13.90 -7.03 13.03
N GLY A 12 12.69 -7.23 12.48
CA GLY A 12 11.43 -7.06 13.20
C GLY A 12 11.03 -5.62 13.51
N GLN A 13 11.77 -4.60 13.06
CA GLN A 13 11.43 -3.20 13.24
C GLN A 13 10.61 -2.64 12.07
N ARG A 14 9.84 -1.60 12.36
CA ARG A 14 9.07 -0.86 11.35
C ARG A 14 10.04 -0.04 10.48
N PRO A 15 9.79 0.06 9.15
CA PRO A 15 10.49 1.02 8.31
C PRO A 15 10.36 2.45 8.83
N VAL A 16 11.40 3.26 8.61
CA VAL A 16 11.43 4.67 9.01
C VAL A 16 10.45 5.49 8.16
N GLU A 17 10.22 5.04 6.93
CA GLU A 17 9.36 5.70 5.99
C GLU A 17 7.90 5.71 6.45
N PRO A 18 7.21 6.85 6.26
CA PRO A 18 5.81 6.96 6.64
C PRO A 18 4.92 6.08 5.75
N LEU A 19 3.78 5.65 6.30
CA LEU A 19 2.90 4.69 5.64
C LEU A 19 2.36 5.18 4.28
N HIS A 20 2.18 6.49 4.12
CA HIS A 20 1.78 7.09 2.85
C HIS A 20 2.87 6.89 1.78
N LEU A 21 4.15 7.02 2.12
CA LEU A 21 5.24 6.80 1.18
C LEU A 21 5.29 5.32 0.75
N LEU A 22 5.11 4.40 1.69
CA LEU A 22 5.05 2.97 1.39
C LEU A 22 3.89 2.64 0.43
N ALA A 23 2.70 3.18 0.69
CA ALA A 23 1.54 2.99 -0.18
C ALA A 23 1.76 3.61 -1.57
N ALA A 24 2.35 4.80 -1.64
CA ALA A 24 2.63 5.49 -2.90
C ALA A 24 3.65 4.71 -3.74
N LEU A 25 4.73 4.22 -3.13
CA LEU A 25 5.72 3.40 -3.82
C LEU A 25 5.15 2.07 -4.31
N ALA A 26 4.25 1.44 -3.55
CA ALA A 26 3.56 0.23 -3.98
C ALA A 26 2.69 0.49 -5.23
N ILE A 27 1.86 1.54 -5.21
CA ILE A 27 1.03 1.92 -6.35
C ILE A 27 1.90 2.30 -7.54
N TYR A 28 2.93 3.12 -7.32
CA TYR A 28 3.83 3.57 -8.37
C TYR A 28 4.53 2.37 -9.03
N ALA A 29 5.04 1.41 -8.27
CA ALA A 29 5.71 0.24 -8.84
C ALA A 29 4.77 -0.75 -9.57
N SER A 30 3.44 -0.63 -9.40
CA SER A 30 2.49 -1.51 -10.06
C SER A 30 2.44 -1.26 -11.59
N PRO A 31 2.28 -2.31 -12.43
CA PRO A 31 2.26 -2.14 -13.89
C PRO A 31 1.19 -1.17 -14.39
N ASN A 32 0.02 -1.19 -13.73
CA ASN A 32 -1.12 -0.37 -14.11
C ASN A 32 -1.23 0.95 -13.33
N ARG A 33 -0.21 1.30 -12.53
CA ARG A 33 -0.19 2.47 -11.64
C ARG A 33 -1.43 2.57 -10.73
N ARG A 34 -1.99 1.42 -10.37
CA ARG A 34 -3.20 1.29 -9.56
C ARG A 34 -3.17 -0.02 -8.82
N LEU A 35 -3.59 0.00 -7.56
CA LEU A 35 -3.72 -1.19 -6.72
C LEU A 35 -4.97 -1.08 -5.85
N THR A 36 -5.58 -2.21 -5.54
CA THR A 36 -6.60 -2.32 -4.50
C THR A 36 -5.96 -2.19 -3.12
N LEU A 37 -6.77 -1.89 -2.10
CA LEU A 37 -6.31 -1.86 -0.70
C LEU A 37 -5.57 -3.16 -0.32
N ASN A 38 -6.10 -4.32 -0.72
CA ASN A 38 -5.51 -5.61 -0.39
C ASN A 38 -4.17 -5.83 -1.10
N GLU A 39 -4.04 -5.39 -2.35
CA GLU A 39 -2.77 -5.49 -3.08
C GLU A 39 -1.71 -4.56 -2.49
N ILE A 40 -2.08 -3.35 -2.04
CA ILE A 40 -1.17 -2.46 -1.32
C ILE A 40 -0.70 -3.11 -0.02
N LYS A 41 -1.63 -3.72 0.75
CA LYS A 41 -1.27 -4.43 1.98
C LYS A 41 -0.28 -5.55 1.71
N ALA A 42 -0.60 -6.40 0.73
CA ALA A 42 0.23 -7.53 0.35
C ALA A 42 1.62 -7.08 -0.13
N ALA A 43 1.73 -5.96 -0.84
CA ALA A 43 3.01 -5.41 -1.28
C ALA A 43 3.88 -4.97 -0.09
N ILE A 44 3.30 -4.26 0.88
CA ILE A 44 3.99 -3.80 2.09
C ILE A 44 4.41 -5.01 2.95
N GLN A 45 3.51 -5.98 3.17
CA GLN A 45 3.78 -7.20 3.93
C GLN A 45 4.87 -8.05 3.27
N ARG A 46 4.84 -8.18 1.95
CA ARG A 46 5.86 -8.92 1.21
C ARG A 46 7.23 -8.29 1.39
N ARG A 47 7.34 -6.96 1.39
CA ARG A 47 8.62 -6.27 1.56
C ARG A 47 9.14 -6.26 3.00
N PHE A 48 8.28 -6.00 3.98
CA PHE A 48 8.69 -5.71 5.35
C PHE A 48 8.02 -6.64 6.35
N GLU A 49 8.82 -7.42 7.07
CA GLU A 49 8.35 -8.44 8.01
C GLU A 49 7.48 -7.87 9.14
N PHE A 50 7.78 -6.66 9.61
CA PHE A 50 7.04 -5.98 10.67
C PHE A 50 5.52 -5.99 10.44
N PHE A 51 5.07 -5.77 9.20
CA PHE A 51 3.66 -5.67 8.86
C PHE A 51 2.95 -7.03 8.69
N ARG A 52 3.69 -8.15 8.77
CA ARG A 52 3.12 -9.51 8.70
C ARG A 52 2.56 -9.99 10.04
N LYS A 53 3.08 -9.46 11.16
CA LYS A 53 2.80 -9.98 12.51
C LYS A 53 1.52 -9.42 13.15
N ASP A 54 1.15 -8.19 12.82
CA ASP A 54 -0.01 -7.49 13.39
C ASP A 54 -0.84 -6.85 12.27
N SER A 55 -2.17 -6.85 12.41
CA SER A 55 -3.13 -6.24 11.50
C SER A 55 -3.57 -4.83 11.92
N ARG A 56 -3.16 -4.32 13.09
CA ARG A 56 -3.51 -2.97 13.59
C ARG A 56 -3.21 -1.85 12.58
N TRP A 57 -2.11 -1.97 11.83
CA TRP A 57 -1.71 -0.97 10.84
C TRP A 57 -2.65 -0.92 9.61
N GLU A 58 -3.47 -1.94 9.37
CA GLU A 58 -4.40 -1.94 8.25
C GLU A 58 -5.49 -0.87 8.37
N GLY A 59 -5.90 -0.56 9.60
CA GLY A 59 -6.80 0.56 9.88
C GLY A 59 -6.12 1.89 9.54
N SER A 60 -4.86 2.04 9.97
CA SER A 60 -4.05 3.22 9.65
C SER A 60 -3.80 3.37 8.15
N LEU A 61 -3.63 2.27 7.40
CA LEU A 61 -3.48 2.32 5.94
C LEU A 61 -4.76 2.84 5.28
N ARG A 62 -5.93 2.32 5.68
CA ARG A 62 -7.22 2.80 5.17
C ARG A 62 -7.42 4.29 5.45
N HIS A 63 -7.12 4.70 6.67
CA HIS A 63 -7.21 6.11 7.07
C HIS A 63 -6.23 6.97 6.24
N THR A 64 -4.99 6.51 6.05
CA THR A 64 -3.95 7.22 5.29
C THR A 64 -4.34 7.41 3.83
N LEU A 65 -4.85 6.36 3.17
CA LEU A 65 -5.30 6.43 1.78
C LEU A 65 -6.46 7.44 1.60
N SER A 66 -7.34 7.57 2.59
CA SER A 66 -8.43 8.55 2.53
C SER A 66 -8.00 9.97 2.93
N LEU A 67 -7.04 10.11 3.84
CA LEU A 67 -6.62 11.41 4.40
C LEU A 67 -5.62 12.14 3.50
N GLN A 68 -4.70 11.40 2.86
CA GLN A 68 -3.64 12.01 2.06
C GLN A 68 -4.17 12.30 0.64
N GLY A 69 -4.24 13.58 0.29
CA GLY A 69 -4.83 14.04 -0.99
C GLY A 69 -4.11 13.57 -2.26
N VAL A 70 -2.92 12.98 -2.12
CA VAL A 70 -2.21 12.33 -3.24
C VAL A 70 -2.88 11.03 -3.67
N PHE A 71 -3.69 10.39 -2.84
CA PHE A 71 -4.38 9.15 -3.24
C PHE A 71 -5.78 9.43 -3.74
N ARG A 72 -6.11 8.85 -4.90
CA ARG A 72 -7.44 8.94 -5.49
C ARG A 72 -8.06 7.56 -5.59
N ARG A 73 -9.32 7.46 -5.20
CA ARG A 73 -10.12 6.23 -5.28
C ARG A 73 -10.85 6.19 -6.62
N ILE A 74 -10.65 5.11 -7.39
CA ILE A 74 -11.31 4.89 -8.68
C ILE A 74 -12.12 3.60 -8.62
N GLU A 75 -13.36 3.66 -9.06
CA GLU A 75 -14.22 2.48 -9.13
C GLU A 75 -13.68 1.45 -10.14
N LYS A 76 -13.87 0.17 -9.82
CA LYS A 76 -13.53 -0.88 -10.78
C LYS A 76 -14.53 -0.86 -11.94
N PRO A 77 -14.08 -1.17 -13.17
CA PRO A 77 -15.00 -1.42 -14.26
C PRO A 77 -16.00 -2.53 -13.91
N ILE A 78 -17.25 -2.39 -14.35
CA ILE A 78 -18.36 -3.32 -14.05
C ILE A 78 -18.03 -4.75 -14.50
N ASN A 79 -17.22 -4.91 -15.54
CA ASN A 79 -16.80 -6.19 -16.09
C ASN A 79 -15.63 -6.84 -15.33
N VAL A 80 -15.02 -6.18 -14.34
CA VAL A 80 -13.93 -6.74 -13.54
C VAL A 80 -14.50 -7.29 -12.23
N PRO A 81 -14.53 -8.62 -12.04
CA PRO A 81 -15.03 -9.20 -10.81
C PRO A 81 -14.13 -8.87 -9.62
N GLY A 82 -14.74 -8.70 -8.44
CA GLY A 82 -14.04 -8.58 -7.16
C GLY A 82 -14.38 -7.30 -6.39
N ARG A 83 -14.39 -7.41 -5.06
CA ARG A 83 -14.75 -6.29 -4.17
C ARG A 83 -13.72 -5.17 -4.16
N GLY A 84 -14.19 -3.97 -3.85
CA GLY A 84 -13.37 -2.79 -3.58
C GLY A 84 -13.04 -1.93 -4.81
N ALA A 85 -12.41 -0.80 -4.54
CA ALA A 85 -11.96 0.17 -5.53
C ALA A 85 -10.44 0.06 -5.79
N TYR A 86 -9.98 0.64 -6.88
CA TYR A 86 -8.56 0.92 -7.09
C TYR A 86 -8.16 2.21 -6.38
N TRP A 87 -6.92 2.24 -5.92
CA TRP A 87 -6.22 3.43 -5.45
C TRP A 87 -5.13 3.77 -6.45
N VAL A 88 -5.05 5.04 -6.79
CA VAL A 88 -4.04 5.63 -7.68
C VAL A 88 -3.39 6.83 -7.00
N LEU A 89 -2.29 7.30 -7.59
CA LEU A 89 -1.71 8.62 -7.30
C LEU A 89 -2.37 9.66 -8.23
#